data_AF-A0A6L8KT01-F1
#
_entry.id   AF-A0A6L8KT01-F1
#
_cell.length_a   1.000
_cell.length_b   1.000
_cell.length_c   1.000
_cell.angle_alpha   90.00
_cell.angle_beta   90.00
_cell.angle_gamma   90.00
#
_symmetry.space_group_name_H-M   'P 1'
#
loop_
_entity.id
_entity.type
_entity.pdbx_description
1 polymer ?
#
loop_
_entity_poly.entity_id
_entity_poly.type
_entity_poly.pdbx_seq_one_letter_code
_entity_poly.pdbx_strand_id
1 'polypeptide(L)'
;MPTIVVHGGAGASKAYEDGCVAAAQAGMLALRNGAGALEAAVAAVVLLENDGRFNAGIGSKVRSDGVSVQMDAAVMDSTGLLGAVAGLQTVRNPVQVARAVAATPQHLLCGEGALRFARQSGYAVFDTINNGSPTRVDGCDTVGAVVRDSEGRFAVAGSTGGASPSPLGRVGDTPIIGAGFYAGPKGAVAATGIGEHIMRHLLAREVYQWLADGIPLPQALQRGLGMVDHKIDLGLIAVTASEAGSASNRDMPAWTLNAD
;
A
#
# COMPACT_ATOMS: atom_id res chain seq x y z
N MET A 1 11.58 14.92 -12.14
CA MET A 1 12.41 13.70 -12.04
C MET A 1 11.56 12.57 -11.51
N PRO A 2 11.47 11.43 -12.21
CA PRO A 2 10.78 10.26 -11.71
C PRO A 2 11.32 9.82 -10.35
N THR A 3 10.42 9.52 -9.41
CA THR A 3 10.76 9.15 -8.03
C THR A 3 9.76 8.13 -7.51
N ILE A 4 10.26 7.12 -6.82
CA ILE A 4 9.45 6.09 -6.17
C ILE A 4 9.89 5.98 -4.72
N VAL A 5 8.93 5.96 -3.80
CA VAL A 5 9.13 5.61 -2.39
C VAL A 5 8.34 4.37 -2.09
N VAL A 6 8.94 3.42 -1.38
CA VAL A 6 8.35 2.12 -1.02
C VAL A 6 8.48 1.89 0.48
N HIS A 7 7.50 1.25 1.13
CA HIS A 7 7.65 0.66 2.46
C HIS A 7 7.22 -0.81 2.50
N GLY A 8 7.85 -1.57 3.39
CA GLY A 8 7.49 -2.94 3.76
C GLY A 8 6.69 -3.06 5.05
N GLY A 9 6.21 -1.92 5.59
CA GLY A 9 5.30 -1.89 6.74
C GLY A 9 5.96 -1.52 8.06
N ALA A 10 5.25 -0.75 8.88
CA ALA A 10 5.70 -0.40 10.23
C ALA A 10 5.77 -1.64 11.12
N GLY A 11 6.79 -1.69 11.99
CA GLY A 11 7.10 -2.83 12.85
C GLY A 11 7.91 -3.93 12.17
N ALA A 12 8.08 -3.89 10.84
CA ALA A 12 8.90 -4.86 10.12
C ALA A 12 10.41 -4.59 10.29
N SER A 13 11.20 -5.67 10.24
CA SER A 13 12.65 -5.58 10.36
C SER A 13 13.26 -4.78 9.23
N LYS A 14 14.18 -3.86 9.56
CA LYS A 14 15.01 -3.15 8.58
C LYS A 14 15.87 -4.10 7.73
N ALA A 15 16.09 -5.34 8.18
CA ALA A 15 16.80 -6.34 7.37
C ALA A 15 16.06 -6.69 6.07
N TYR A 16 14.78 -6.33 5.92
CA TYR A 16 13.99 -6.53 4.70
C TYR A 16 14.01 -5.32 3.75
N GLU A 17 14.90 -4.35 3.97
CA GLU A 17 15.07 -3.20 3.09
C GLU A 17 15.45 -3.62 1.65
N ASP A 18 16.15 -4.74 1.47
CA ASP A 18 16.46 -5.32 0.17
C ASP A 18 15.20 -5.58 -0.69
N GLY A 19 14.10 -6.01 -0.06
CA GLY A 19 12.82 -6.18 -0.75
C GLY A 19 12.22 -4.84 -1.19
N CYS A 20 12.37 -3.78 -0.37
CA CYS A 20 11.93 -2.43 -0.75
C CYS A 20 12.79 -1.84 -1.88
N VAL A 21 14.10 -2.13 -1.90
CA VAL A 21 15.00 -1.76 -2.99
C VAL A 21 14.56 -2.43 -4.29
N ALA A 22 14.34 -3.75 -4.27
CA ALA A 22 13.89 -4.50 -5.45
C ALA A 22 12.53 -4.00 -5.96
N ALA A 23 11.59 -3.70 -5.05
CA ALA A 23 10.27 -3.17 -5.40
C ALA A 23 10.37 -1.78 -6.04
N ALA A 24 11.19 -0.88 -5.48
CA ALA A 24 11.43 0.44 -6.06
C ALA A 24 12.07 0.33 -7.46
N GLN A 25 13.01 -0.60 -7.65
CA GLN A 25 13.63 -0.87 -8.95
C GLN A 25 12.62 -1.39 -9.96
N ALA A 26 11.70 -2.27 -9.57
CA ALA A 26 10.63 -2.77 -10.46
C ALA A 26 9.70 -1.65 -10.91
N GLY A 27 9.28 -0.78 -9.99
CA GLY A 27 8.50 0.42 -10.35
C GLY A 27 9.28 1.36 -11.28
N MET A 28 10.57 1.58 -11.01
CA MET A 28 11.39 2.47 -11.83
C MET A 28 11.62 1.90 -13.23
N LEU A 29 11.78 0.59 -13.35
CA LEU A 29 11.84 -0.11 -14.63
C LEU A 29 10.53 0.07 -15.42
N ALA A 30 9.37 0.01 -14.77
CA ALA A 30 8.09 0.28 -15.42
C ALA A 30 8.03 1.71 -15.99
N LEU A 31 8.47 2.73 -15.21
CA LEU A 31 8.55 4.12 -15.70
C LEU A 31 9.51 4.25 -16.88
N ARG A 32 10.69 3.62 -16.82
CA ARG A 32 11.69 3.62 -17.91
C ARG A 32 11.15 2.97 -19.19
N ASN A 33 10.23 2.02 -19.07
CA ASN A 33 9.55 1.37 -20.18
C ASN A 33 8.30 2.14 -20.68
N GLY A 34 8.07 3.36 -20.19
CA GLY A 34 6.99 4.24 -20.65
C GLY A 34 5.66 4.06 -19.91
N ALA A 35 5.64 3.30 -18.81
CA ALA A 35 4.44 3.21 -17.97
C ALA A 35 4.21 4.52 -17.18
N GLY A 36 2.95 4.81 -16.86
CA GLY A 36 2.60 5.95 -16.00
C GLY A 36 2.83 5.67 -14.51
N ALA A 37 2.70 6.71 -13.68
CA ALA A 37 2.90 6.63 -12.22
C ALA A 37 2.14 5.48 -11.54
N LEU A 38 0.88 5.26 -11.94
CA LEU A 38 0.01 4.23 -11.36
C LEU A 38 0.53 2.81 -11.60
N GLU A 39 0.89 2.50 -12.84
CA GLU A 39 1.39 1.16 -13.20
C GLU A 39 2.75 0.89 -12.56
N ALA A 40 3.58 1.93 -12.37
CA ALA A 40 4.82 1.81 -11.61
C ALA A 40 4.58 1.54 -10.12
N ALA A 41 3.59 2.18 -9.49
CA ALA A 41 3.21 1.91 -8.10
C ALA A 41 2.69 0.47 -7.95
N VAL A 42 1.83 0.02 -8.88
CA VAL A 42 1.34 -1.36 -8.93
C VAL A 42 2.49 -2.36 -9.10
N ALA A 43 3.43 -2.11 -10.01
CA ALA A 43 4.57 -2.99 -10.23
C ALA A 43 5.45 -3.16 -8.96
N ALA A 44 5.68 -2.06 -8.22
CA ALA A 44 6.40 -2.11 -6.96
C ALA A 44 5.66 -2.96 -5.91
N VAL A 45 4.36 -2.74 -5.72
CA VAL A 45 3.55 -3.48 -4.74
C VAL A 45 3.40 -4.96 -5.12
N VAL A 46 3.28 -5.29 -6.42
CA VAL A 46 3.26 -6.68 -6.89
C VAL A 46 4.54 -7.43 -6.50
N LEU A 47 5.70 -6.76 -6.52
CA LEU A 47 6.95 -7.39 -6.09
C LEU A 47 6.92 -7.72 -4.60
N LEU A 48 6.38 -6.82 -3.77
CA LEU A 48 6.23 -7.04 -2.32
C LEU A 48 5.19 -8.11 -1.99
N GLU A 49 4.05 -8.14 -2.71
CA GLU A 49 3.04 -9.20 -2.57
C GLU A 49 3.56 -10.60 -2.95
N ASN A 50 4.59 -10.66 -3.79
CA ASN A 50 5.26 -11.90 -4.19
C ASN A 50 6.44 -12.27 -3.29
N ASP A 51 6.77 -11.44 -2.30
CA ASP A 51 7.81 -11.72 -1.33
C ASP A 51 7.16 -12.11 0.00
N GLY A 52 7.28 -13.39 0.36
CA GLY A 52 6.65 -13.97 1.54
C GLY A 52 7.10 -13.40 2.88
N ARG A 53 8.10 -12.51 2.90
CA ARG A 53 8.54 -11.79 4.10
C ARG A 53 7.59 -10.66 4.50
N PHE A 54 6.80 -10.13 3.57
CA PHE A 54 5.89 -9.01 3.82
C PHE A 54 4.45 -9.45 4.01
N ASN A 55 3.70 -8.73 4.83
CA ASN A 55 2.29 -9.01 5.12
C ASN A 55 1.37 -8.53 3.98
N ALA A 56 1.56 -9.08 2.77
CA ALA A 56 0.72 -8.84 1.60
C ALA A 56 0.83 -10.01 0.63
N GLY A 57 -0.21 -10.23 -0.19
CA GLY A 57 -0.23 -11.32 -1.17
C GLY A 57 0.10 -12.68 -0.57
N ILE A 58 1.22 -13.27 -0.97
CA ILE A 58 1.62 -14.61 -0.55
C ILE A 58 2.05 -14.67 0.93
N GLY A 59 2.52 -13.57 1.51
CA GLY A 59 2.98 -13.48 2.91
C GLY A 59 1.90 -13.02 3.90
N SER A 60 0.68 -12.78 3.40
CA SER A 60 -0.45 -12.27 4.19
C SER A 60 -0.74 -13.09 5.44
N LYS A 61 -1.03 -12.39 6.53
CA LYS A 61 -1.34 -13.01 7.82
C LYS A 61 -2.64 -13.81 7.80
N VAL A 62 -2.64 -14.85 8.61
CA VAL A 62 -3.82 -15.68 8.87
C VAL A 62 -4.76 -14.95 9.84
N ARG A 63 -6.07 -15.08 9.61
CA ARG A 63 -7.14 -14.56 10.47
C ARG A 63 -7.30 -15.41 11.74
N SER A 64 -8.15 -14.95 12.66
CA SER A 64 -8.32 -15.57 13.98
C SER A 64 -8.88 -17.00 13.94
N ASP A 65 -9.43 -17.43 12.80
CA ASP A 65 -9.85 -18.83 12.57
C ASP A 65 -8.68 -19.78 12.29
N GLY A 66 -7.47 -19.24 12.10
CA GLY A 66 -6.25 -20.01 11.88
C GLY A 66 -6.13 -20.67 10.50
N VAL A 67 -7.11 -20.47 9.61
CA VAL A 67 -7.19 -21.15 8.31
C VAL A 67 -7.54 -20.22 7.15
N SER A 68 -7.96 -18.98 7.41
CA SER A 68 -8.30 -18.02 6.36
C SER A 68 -7.26 -16.92 6.22
N VAL A 69 -7.02 -16.51 4.97
CA VAL A 69 -6.35 -15.25 4.62
C VAL A 69 -7.39 -14.34 3.95
N GLN A 70 -7.40 -13.07 4.34
CA GLN A 70 -8.20 -12.02 3.70
C GLN A 70 -7.28 -10.84 3.45
N MET A 71 -7.33 -10.28 2.25
CA MET A 71 -6.42 -9.25 1.80
C MET A 71 -7.19 -8.01 1.40
N ASP A 72 -6.61 -6.86 1.72
CA ASP A 72 -7.10 -5.56 1.31
C ASP A 72 -6.04 -4.91 0.42
N ALA A 73 -6.46 -4.23 -0.64
CA ALA A 73 -5.55 -3.47 -1.49
C ALA A 73 -6.26 -2.30 -2.15
N ALA A 74 -5.52 -1.25 -2.47
CA ALA A 74 -6.04 -0.10 -3.20
C ALA A 74 -4.99 0.59 -4.03
N VAL A 75 -5.47 1.32 -5.03
CA VAL A 75 -4.66 2.16 -5.92
C VAL A 75 -5.38 3.48 -6.17
N MET A 76 -4.62 4.55 -6.35
CA MET A 76 -5.14 5.85 -6.76
C MET A 76 -4.10 6.65 -7.52
N ASP A 77 -4.53 7.44 -8.50
CA ASP A 77 -3.68 8.40 -9.19
C ASP A 77 -4.12 9.86 -8.98
N SER A 78 -3.27 10.79 -9.42
CA SER A 78 -3.50 12.23 -9.28
C SER A 78 -4.65 12.78 -10.13
N THR A 79 -5.26 11.98 -11.01
CA THR A 79 -6.41 12.37 -11.84
C THR A 79 -7.75 12.06 -11.16
N GLY A 80 -7.72 11.28 -10.07
CA GLY A 80 -8.90 10.83 -9.34
C GLY A 80 -9.33 9.41 -9.69
N LEU A 81 -8.57 8.68 -10.51
CA LEU A 81 -8.80 7.25 -10.70
C LEU A 81 -8.52 6.53 -9.38
N LEU A 82 -9.44 5.65 -8.99
CA LEU A 82 -9.46 4.96 -7.69
C LEU A 82 -10.03 3.55 -7.88
N GLY A 83 -9.35 2.56 -7.30
CA GLY A 83 -9.89 1.21 -7.16
C GLY A 83 -9.38 0.55 -5.89
N ALA A 84 -10.26 -0.19 -5.24
CA ALA A 84 -9.97 -0.89 -3.99
C ALA A 84 -10.68 -2.24 -3.90
N VAL A 85 -10.06 -3.17 -3.19
CA VAL A 85 -10.66 -4.45 -2.79
C VAL A 85 -10.47 -4.66 -1.30
N ALA A 86 -11.49 -5.18 -0.63
CA ALA A 86 -11.45 -5.49 0.80
C ALA A 86 -11.91 -6.92 1.08
N GLY A 87 -11.24 -7.61 2.00
CA GLY A 87 -11.56 -8.99 2.35
C GLY A 87 -11.42 -9.96 1.18
N LEU A 88 -10.58 -9.66 0.20
CA LEU A 88 -10.36 -10.50 -0.98
C LEU A 88 -9.59 -11.76 -0.57
N GLN A 89 -9.97 -12.90 -1.13
CA GLN A 89 -9.35 -14.18 -0.84
C GLN A 89 -8.93 -14.87 -2.13
N THR A 90 -8.05 -15.87 -2.00
CA THR A 90 -7.72 -16.81 -3.09
C THR A 90 -7.17 -16.17 -4.37
N VAL A 91 -6.48 -15.03 -4.26
CA VAL A 91 -5.84 -14.33 -5.38
C VAL A 91 -4.39 -14.02 -5.00
N ARG A 92 -3.48 -14.18 -5.95
CA ARG A 92 -2.04 -13.97 -5.72
C ARG A 92 -1.69 -12.50 -5.45
N ASN A 93 -2.26 -11.60 -6.25
CA ASN A 93 -1.92 -10.18 -6.24
C ASN A 93 -3.16 -9.28 -6.10
N PRO A 94 -3.64 -9.03 -4.87
CA PRO A 94 -4.76 -8.14 -4.58
C PRO A 94 -4.66 -6.74 -5.22
N VAL A 95 -3.45 -6.15 -5.28
CA VAL A 95 -3.25 -4.81 -5.86
C VAL A 95 -3.60 -4.75 -7.35
N GLN A 96 -3.39 -5.85 -8.09
CA GLN A 96 -3.78 -5.90 -9.50
C GLN A 96 -5.30 -5.95 -9.65
N VAL A 97 -6.00 -6.65 -8.74
CA VAL A 97 -7.47 -6.65 -8.73
C VAL A 97 -7.99 -5.24 -8.40
N ALA A 98 -7.41 -4.56 -7.41
CA ALA A 98 -7.74 -3.16 -7.11
C ALA A 98 -7.53 -2.25 -8.34
N ARG A 99 -6.45 -2.46 -9.10
CA ARG A 99 -6.19 -1.72 -10.34
C ARG A 99 -7.22 -2.00 -11.43
N ALA A 100 -7.67 -3.25 -11.58
CA ALA A 100 -8.74 -3.60 -12.49
C ALA A 100 -10.09 -2.99 -12.06
N VAL A 101 -10.40 -2.97 -10.76
CA VAL A 101 -11.58 -2.30 -10.20
C VAL A 101 -11.59 -0.81 -10.55
N ALA A 102 -10.43 -0.16 -10.55
CA ALA A 102 -10.30 1.25 -10.90
C ALA A 102 -10.67 1.60 -12.35
N ALA A 103 -10.74 0.62 -13.24
CA ALA A 103 -11.23 0.78 -14.61
C ALA A 103 -12.76 0.65 -14.73
N THR A 104 -13.46 0.44 -13.61
CA THR A 104 -14.92 0.27 -13.54
C THR A 104 -15.57 1.46 -12.83
N PRO A 105 -16.90 1.64 -12.97
CA PRO A 105 -17.64 2.63 -12.17
C PRO A 105 -17.67 2.30 -10.66
N GLN A 106 -17.43 1.06 -10.28
CA GLN A 106 -17.38 0.63 -8.88
C GLN A 106 -15.96 0.83 -8.36
N HIS A 107 -15.74 1.81 -7.49
CA HIS A 107 -14.39 2.15 -7.00
C HIS A 107 -13.89 1.26 -5.84
N LEU A 108 -14.78 0.47 -5.22
CA LEU A 108 -14.43 -0.44 -4.13
C LEU A 108 -15.34 -1.66 -4.18
N LEU A 109 -14.75 -2.85 -4.17
CA LEU A 109 -15.47 -4.13 -4.05
C LEU A 109 -15.01 -4.87 -2.79
N CYS A 110 -15.87 -5.70 -2.21
CA CYS A 110 -15.50 -6.48 -1.04
C CYS A 110 -16.00 -7.92 -1.05
N GLY A 111 -15.31 -8.78 -0.29
CA GLY A 111 -15.65 -10.17 -0.04
C GLY A 111 -15.92 -10.97 -1.32
N GLU A 112 -17.01 -11.73 -1.31
CA GLU A 112 -17.41 -12.60 -2.43
C GLU A 112 -17.64 -11.83 -3.74
N GLY A 113 -18.14 -10.57 -3.66
CA GLY A 113 -18.31 -9.73 -4.84
C GLY A 113 -16.98 -9.38 -5.51
N ALA A 114 -15.98 -9.00 -4.71
CA ALA A 114 -14.62 -8.76 -5.20
C ALA A 114 -13.98 -10.03 -5.79
N LEU A 115 -14.21 -11.18 -5.17
CA LEU A 115 -13.71 -12.47 -5.66
C LEU A 115 -14.32 -12.83 -7.03
N ARG A 116 -15.65 -12.71 -7.19
CA ARG A 116 -16.30 -12.94 -8.48
C ARG A 116 -15.79 -12.02 -9.56
N PHE A 117 -15.62 -10.73 -9.25
CA PHE A 117 -15.02 -9.77 -10.15
C PHE A 117 -13.60 -10.19 -10.57
N ALA A 118 -12.77 -10.63 -9.62
CA ALA A 118 -11.42 -11.11 -9.92
C ALA A 118 -11.45 -12.30 -10.90
N ARG A 119 -12.34 -13.27 -10.69
CA ARG A 119 -12.49 -14.42 -11.61
C ARG A 119 -12.95 -14.01 -13.00
N GLN A 120 -13.94 -13.13 -13.08
CA GLN A 120 -14.45 -12.60 -14.36
C GLN A 120 -13.39 -11.79 -15.10
N SER A 121 -12.49 -11.14 -14.36
CA SER A 121 -11.36 -10.36 -14.90
C SER A 121 -10.13 -11.21 -15.22
N GLY A 122 -10.22 -12.54 -15.13
CA GLY A 122 -9.15 -13.47 -15.52
C GLY A 122 -8.08 -13.74 -14.44
N TYR A 123 -8.27 -13.27 -13.21
CA TYR A 123 -7.35 -13.59 -12.11
C TYR A 123 -7.58 -15.03 -11.66
N ALA A 124 -6.54 -15.86 -11.76
CA ALA A 124 -6.57 -17.27 -11.43
C ALA A 124 -6.79 -17.53 -9.92
N VAL A 125 -7.32 -18.71 -9.59
CA VAL A 125 -7.38 -19.19 -8.22
C VAL A 125 -5.96 -19.38 -7.71
N PHE A 126 -5.64 -18.75 -6.58
CA PHE A 126 -4.38 -18.94 -5.89
C PHE A 126 -4.67 -19.16 -4.42
N ASP A 127 -4.47 -20.37 -3.93
CA ASP A 127 -4.65 -20.67 -2.51
C ASP A 127 -3.43 -20.18 -1.73
N THR A 128 -3.57 -19.02 -1.08
CA THR A 128 -2.52 -18.40 -0.27
C THR A 128 -2.12 -19.25 0.93
N ILE A 129 -3.04 -20.05 1.48
CA ILE A 129 -2.73 -20.92 2.63
C ILE A 129 -1.79 -22.04 2.22
N ASN A 130 -2.08 -22.69 1.10
CA ASN A 130 -1.35 -23.88 0.67
C ASN A 130 -0.15 -23.57 -0.24
N ASN A 131 -0.19 -22.46 -0.99
CA ASN A 131 0.85 -22.10 -1.97
C ASN A 131 1.62 -20.82 -1.60
N GLY A 132 1.23 -20.14 -0.52
CA GLY A 132 1.91 -18.94 -0.03
C GLY A 132 2.91 -19.24 1.09
N SER A 133 3.32 -18.18 1.76
CA SER A 133 4.09 -18.22 3.02
C SER A 133 3.38 -17.39 4.08
N PRO A 134 2.10 -17.68 4.38
CA PRO A 134 1.32 -16.86 5.28
C PRO A 134 1.93 -16.86 6.68
N THR A 135 2.13 -15.67 7.23
CA THR A 135 2.78 -15.52 8.53
C THR A 135 1.77 -15.64 9.67
N ARG A 136 2.21 -16.25 10.77
CA ARG A 136 1.49 -16.31 12.06
C ARG A 136 2.14 -15.43 13.13
N VAL A 137 3.15 -14.65 12.72
CA VAL A 137 4.05 -13.89 13.60
C VAL A 137 3.65 -12.43 13.59
N ASP A 138 3.79 -11.78 14.74
CA ASP A 138 3.64 -10.33 14.89
C ASP A 138 4.80 -9.58 14.19
N GLY A 139 4.54 -8.35 13.73
CA GLY A 139 5.63 -7.45 13.28
C GLY A 139 5.79 -7.18 11.77
N CYS A 140 4.70 -7.13 11.00
CA CYS A 140 4.68 -6.45 9.69
C CYS A 140 3.24 -6.06 9.34
N ASP A 141 3.00 -4.79 9.00
CA ASP A 141 1.72 -4.29 8.51
C ASP A 141 1.72 -4.16 6.98
N THR A 142 0.87 -3.29 6.44
CA THR A 142 0.69 -2.98 5.03
C THR A 142 2.00 -2.68 4.29
N VAL A 143 2.07 -3.09 3.03
CA VAL A 143 3.09 -2.64 2.07
C VAL A 143 2.52 -1.58 1.14
N GLY A 144 3.38 -0.69 0.64
CA GLY A 144 2.91 0.40 -0.22
C GLY A 144 4.00 1.08 -1.01
N ALA A 145 3.60 1.74 -2.09
CA ALA A 145 4.45 2.53 -2.94
C ALA A 145 3.76 3.84 -3.34
N VAL A 146 4.50 4.95 -3.30
CA VAL A 146 4.09 6.23 -3.88
C VAL A 146 5.06 6.63 -4.99
N VAL A 147 4.53 7.18 -6.07
CA VAL A 147 5.27 7.43 -7.30
C VAL A 147 5.01 8.84 -7.81
N ARG A 148 6.06 9.48 -8.31
CA ARG A 148 6.01 10.64 -9.22
C ARG A 148 6.63 10.23 -10.55
N ASP A 149 5.92 10.37 -11.66
CA ASP A 149 6.45 10.05 -12.99
C ASP A 149 7.19 11.24 -13.66
N SER A 150 7.66 11.04 -14.89
CA SER A 150 8.37 12.07 -15.67
C SER A 150 7.50 13.26 -16.08
N GLU A 151 6.17 13.07 -16.14
CA GLU A 151 5.20 14.11 -16.42
C GLU A 151 4.78 14.87 -15.15
N GLY A 152 5.28 14.46 -13.98
CA GLY A 152 4.91 15.04 -12.70
C GLY A 152 3.56 14.57 -12.18
N ARG A 153 3.00 13.47 -12.71
CA ARG A 153 1.79 12.84 -12.16
C ARG A 153 2.17 11.98 -10.96
N PHE A 154 1.21 11.84 -10.05
CA PHE A 154 1.40 11.08 -8.81
C PHE A 154 0.50 9.86 -8.77
N ALA A 155 0.95 8.81 -8.10
CA ALA A 155 0.12 7.67 -7.78
C ALA A 155 0.54 7.00 -6.49
N VAL A 156 -0.38 6.22 -5.93
CA VAL A 156 -0.18 5.38 -4.76
C VAL A 156 -0.80 4.01 -4.99
N ALA A 157 -0.14 2.98 -4.48
CA ALA A 157 -0.67 1.64 -4.37
C ALA A 157 -0.33 1.07 -2.99
N GLY A 158 -1.23 0.28 -2.42
CA GLY A 158 -1.03 -0.39 -1.13
C GLY A 158 -1.73 -1.75 -1.08
N SER A 159 -1.17 -2.67 -0.30
CA SER A 159 -1.70 -4.03 -0.11
C SER A 159 -1.38 -4.56 1.29
N THR A 160 -2.28 -5.36 1.85
CA THR A 160 -2.12 -5.91 3.20
C THR A 160 -2.87 -7.22 3.39
N GLY A 161 -2.34 -8.13 4.21
CA GLY A 161 -3.08 -9.25 4.79
C GLY A 161 -3.94 -8.84 6.01
N GLY A 162 -3.83 -7.59 6.45
CA GLY A 162 -4.49 -7.06 7.65
C GLY A 162 -3.74 -7.41 8.94
N ALA A 163 -4.33 -7.00 10.07
CA ALA A 163 -3.79 -7.31 11.39
C ALA A 163 -4.06 -8.79 11.75
N SER A 164 -3.22 -9.36 12.61
CA SER A 164 -3.45 -10.68 13.22
C SER A 164 -3.21 -10.61 14.73
N PRO A 165 -3.97 -11.34 15.55
CA PRO A 165 -5.22 -12.04 15.16
C PRO A 165 -6.35 -11.02 14.90
N SER A 166 -7.03 -11.15 13.76
CA SER A 166 -8.24 -10.36 13.46
C SER A 166 -9.39 -11.25 12.99
N PRO A 167 -10.65 -10.89 13.30
CA PRO A 167 -11.81 -11.66 12.85
C PRO A 167 -11.95 -11.60 11.32
N LEU A 168 -12.61 -12.62 10.76
CA LEU A 168 -13.06 -12.60 9.38
C LEU A 168 -13.93 -11.37 9.12
N GLY A 169 -13.68 -10.71 8.00
CA GLY A 169 -14.38 -9.49 7.59
C GLY A 169 -13.80 -8.21 8.20
N ARG A 170 -12.75 -8.27 9.04
CA ARG A 170 -12.04 -7.05 9.48
C ARG A 170 -11.34 -6.41 8.27
N VAL A 171 -11.72 -5.17 8.00
CA VAL A 171 -11.12 -4.29 6.99
C VAL A 171 -10.30 -3.21 7.69
N GLY A 172 -9.06 -3.02 7.23
CA GLY A 172 -8.16 -1.98 7.75
C GLY A 172 -8.29 -0.65 7.01
N ASP A 173 -7.27 0.19 7.16
CA ASP A 173 -7.13 1.49 6.49
C ASP A 173 -6.75 1.37 5.01
N THR A 174 -6.06 0.30 4.62
CA THR A 174 -5.47 0.14 3.28
C THR A 174 -6.46 0.29 2.11
N PRO A 175 -7.69 -0.25 2.15
CA PRO A 175 -8.65 -0.05 1.06
C PRO A 175 -9.51 1.21 1.22
N ILE A 176 -9.30 2.00 2.29
CA ILE A 176 -10.13 3.15 2.63
C ILE A 176 -9.43 4.43 2.17
N ILE A 177 -9.97 5.05 1.12
CA ILE A 177 -9.46 6.31 0.57
C ILE A 177 -9.34 7.39 1.66
N GLY A 178 -8.19 8.04 1.69
CA GLY A 178 -7.87 9.09 2.64
C GLY A 178 -7.42 8.58 4.01
N ALA A 179 -7.64 7.31 4.35
CA ALA A 179 -7.06 6.70 5.54
C ALA A 179 -5.67 6.13 5.23
N GLY A 180 -5.61 4.98 4.56
CA GLY A 180 -4.36 4.27 4.28
C GLY A 180 -3.57 4.84 3.10
N PHE A 181 -4.24 5.54 2.18
CA PHE A 181 -3.59 6.12 1.01
C PHE A 181 -4.35 7.35 0.50
N TYR A 182 -3.63 8.22 -0.20
CA TYR A 182 -4.22 9.30 -0.99
C TYR A 182 -3.24 9.77 -2.07
N ALA A 183 -3.73 10.02 -3.29
CA ALA A 183 -2.97 10.68 -4.34
C ALA A 183 -3.78 11.84 -4.93
N GLY A 184 -3.08 12.90 -5.32
CA GLY A 184 -3.68 14.06 -5.95
C GLY A 184 -2.65 14.89 -6.70
N PRO A 185 -3.04 16.03 -7.29
CA PRO A 185 -2.17 16.83 -8.16
C PRO A 185 -0.90 17.39 -7.48
N LYS A 186 -0.80 17.33 -6.15
CA LYS A 186 0.34 17.86 -5.38
C LYS A 186 1.25 16.80 -4.77
N GLY A 187 0.87 15.53 -4.85
CA GLY A 187 1.65 14.44 -4.26
C GLY A 187 0.86 13.16 -4.05
N ALA A 188 1.52 12.19 -3.43
CA ALA A 188 0.92 10.94 -3.00
C ALA A 188 1.44 10.54 -1.61
N VAL A 189 0.59 9.90 -0.82
CA VAL A 189 0.85 9.47 0.56
C VAL A 189 0.31 8.05 0.76
N ALA A 190 1.08 7.21 1.43
CA ALA A 190 0.62 5.92 1.95
C ALA A 190 0.99 5.77 3.43
N ALA A 191 0.14 5.09 4.18
CA ALA A 191 0.29 4.81 5.60
C ALA A 191 0.38 3.30 5.85
N THR A 192 1.00 2.94 6.98
CA THR A 192 1.07 1.58 7.50
C THR A 192 1.05 1.62 9.02
N GLY A 193 0.44 0.62 9.65
CA GLY A 193 0.34 0.53 11.10
C GLY A 193 -1.04 0.03 11.51
N ILE A 194 -1.46 0.39 12.73
CA ILE A 194 -2.77 -0.03 13.25
C ILE A 194 -3.90 0.73 12.55
N GLY A 195 -4.51 0.05 11.57
CA GLY A 195 -5.52 0.63 10.67
C GLY A 195 -6.69 1.33 11.37
N GLU A 196 -7.15 0.85 12.53
CA GLU A 196 -8.23 1.49 13.29
C GLU A 196 -7.89 2.92 13.72
N HIS A 197 -6.63 3.19 14.03
CA HIS A 197 -6.17 4.54 14.35
C HIS A 197 -5.99 5.38 13.09
N ILE A 198 -5.38 4.81 12.04
CA ILE A 198 -5.18 5.48 10.75
C ILE A 198 -6.53 5.95 10.16
N MET A 199 -7.57 5.11 10.22
CA MET A 199 -8.92 5.44 9.74
C MET A 199 -9.59 6.57 10.52
N ARG A 200 -9.49 6.58 11.86
CA ARG A 200 -10.11 7.63 12.70
C ARG A 200 -9.58 9.02 12.40
N HIS A 201 -8.37 9.12 11.85
CA HIS A 201 -7.72 10.39 11.56
C HIS A 201 -7.71 10.77 10.08
N LEU A 202 -8.22 9.93 9.18
CA LEU A 202 -8.06 10.11 7.73
C LEU A 202 -6.60 10.49 7.38
N LEU A 203 -5.67 9.71 7.94
CA LEU A 203 -4.28 10.13 8.08
C LEU A 203 -3.61 10.48 6.75
N ALA A 204 -3.76 9.65 5.71
CA ALA A 204 -3.16 9.92 4.41
C ALA A 204 -3.72 11.20 3.78
N ARG A 205 -5.03 11.48 3.96
CA ARG A 205 -5.67 12.70 3.45
C ARG A 205 -5.20 13.96 4.16
N GLU A 206 -5.04 13.90 5.49
CA GLU A 206 -4.55 15.01 6.30
C GLU A 206 -3.09 15.34 5.96
N VAL A 207 -2.22 14.33 5.91
CA VAL A 207 -0.81 14.49 5.50
C VAL A 207 -0.74 15.05 4.09
N TYR A 208 -1.53 14.52 3.15
CA TYR A 208 -1.61 15.08 1.79
C TYR A 208 -2.04 16.55 1.80
N GLN A 209 -3.01 16.96 2.63
CA GLN A 209 -3.44 18.36 2.69
C GLN A 209 -2.30 19.29 3.06
N TRP A 210 -1.53 18.92 4.08
CA TRP A 210 -0.37 19.72 4.51
C TRP A 210 0.69 19.83 3.43
N LEU A 211 0.99 18.74 2.73
CA LEU A 211 1.90 18.77 1.58
C LEU A 211 1.37 19.67 0.47
N ALA A 212 0.07 19.60 0.18
CA ALA A 212 -0.59 20.45 -0.81
C ALA A 212 -0.59 21.94 -0.43
N ASP A 213 -0.67 22.24 0.86
CA ASP A 213 -0.58 23.59 1.43
C ASP A 213 0.87 24.12 1.52
N GLY A 214 1.86 23.31 1.12
CA GLY A 214 3.26 23.70 1.05
C GLY A 214 4.06 23.48 2.34
N ILE A 215 3.53 22.70 3.30
CA ILE A 215 4.31 22.27 4.46
C ILE A 215 5.43 21.33 3.97
N PRO A 216 6.71 21.56 4.35
CA PRO A 216 7.82 20.70 3.96
C PRO A 216 7.57 19.23 4.31
N LEU A 217 7.97 18.31 3.42
CA LEU A 217 7.64 16.89 3.56
C LEU A 217 8.04 16.30 4.92
N PRO A 218 9.27 16.51 5.44
CA PRO A 218 9.64 15.97 6.75
C PRO A 218 8.72 16.47 7.88
N GLN A 219 8.30 17.74 7.81
CA GLN A 219 7.42 18.33 8.82
C GLN A 219 6.01 17.76 8.74
N ALA A 220 5.46 17.58 7.52
CA ALA A 220 4.15 16.99 7.31
C ALA A 220 4.10 15.53 7.79
N LEU A 221 5.15 14.75 7.50
CA LEU A 221 5.25 13.36 7.96
C LEU A 221 5.34 13.27 9.49
N GLN A 222 6.19 14.09 10.12
CA GLN A 222 6.29 14.12 11.60
C GLN A 222 4.99 14.56 12.26
N ARG A 223 4.29 15.54 11.69
CA ARG A 223 2.97 15.95 12.16
C ARG A 223 1.95 14.80 12.07
N GLY A 224 2.00 14.02 10.99
CA GLY A 224 1.16 12.83 10.81
C GLY A 224 1.43 11.76 11.87
N LEU A 225 2.70 11.48 12.15
CA LEU A 225 3.08 10.55 13.23
C LEU A 225 2.55 11.01 14.60
N GLY A 226 2.54 12.31 14.85
CA GLY A 226 2.03 12.91 16.09
C GLY A 226 0.50 12.92 16.23
N MET A 227 -0.26 12.52 15.20
CA MET A 227 -1.73 12.40 15.30
C MET A 227 -2.18 11.17 16.09
N VAL A 228 -1.29 10.18 16.25
CA VAL A 228 -1.58 8.92 16.94
C VAL A 228 -0.67 8.82 18.16
N ASP A 229 -1.14 8.15 19.22
CA ASP A 229 -0.31 7.86 20.39
C ASP A 229 0.98 7.12 19.96
N HIS A 230 2.14 7.58 20.42
CA HIS A 230 3.47 7.01 20.14
C HIS A 230 3.62 5.50 20.45
N LYS A 231 2.72 4.93 21.25
CA LYS A 231 2.66 3.49 21.54
C LYS A 231 2.05 2.68 20.40
N ILE A 232 1.29 3.31 19.50
CA ILE A 232 0.69 2.69 18.34
C ILE A 232 1.66 2.77 17.17
N ASP A 233 1.97 1.62 16.59
CA ASP A 233 2.89 1.53 15.46
C ASP A 233 2.32 2.24 14.23
N LEU A 234 3.13 3.12 13.64
CA LEU A 234 2.75 3.95 12.50
C LEU A 234 3.95 4.32 11.64
N GLY A 235 3.77 4.21 10.34
CA GLY A 235 4.70 4.66 9.30
C GLY A 235 3.98 5.33 8.15
N LEU A 236 4.69 6.23 7.47
CA LEU A 236 4.21 7.02 6.36
C LEU A 236 5.29 7.11 5.28
N ILE A 237 4.88 7.04 4.02
CA ILE A 237 5.70 7.43 2.86
C ILE A 237 4.97 8.51 2.07
N ALA A 238 5.73 9.43 1.47
CA ALA A 238 5.17 10.48 0.64
C ALA A 238 6.11 10.91 -0.49
N VAL A 239 5.52 11.47 -1.54
CA VAL A 239 6.23 12.14 -2.63
C VAL A 239 5.45 13.38 -3.06
N THR A 240 6.15 14.47 -3.32
CA THR A 240 5.63 15.75 -3.84
C THR A 240 6.37 16.15 -5.11
N ALA A 241 6.11 17.35 -5.64
CA ALA A 241 6.83 17.86 -6.82
C ALA A 241 8.34 18.07 -6.61
N SER A 242 8.79 18.20 -5.35
CA SER A 242 10.19 18.50 -5.01
C SER A 242 10.81 17.54 -3.99
N GLU A 243 10.01 16.90 -3.15
CA GLU A 243 10.48 16.09 -2.03
C GLU A 243 9.93 14.66 -2.10
N ALA A 244 10.65 13.71 -1.50
CA ALA A 244 10.21 12.34 -1.34
C ALA A 244 10.83 11.76 -0.07
N GLY A 245 10.12 10.87 0.63
CA GLY A 245 10.69 10.20 1.79
C GLY A 245 9.69 9.44 2.63
N SER A 246 10.17 9.00 3.78
CA SER A 246 9.44 8.16 4.72
C SER A 246 9.69 8.59 6.17
N ALA A 247 8.73 8.36 7.05
CA ALA A 247 8.88 8.51 8.50
C ALA A 247 8.11 7.40 9.23
N SER A 248 8.62 6.96 10.37
CA SER A 248 7.97 5.92 11.19
C SER A 248 8.35 6.09 12.66
N ASN A 249 7.44 5.73 13.58
CA ASN A 249 7.70 5.67 15.02
C ASN A 249 8.20 4.28 15.49
N ARG A 250 8.43 3.37 14.54
CA ARG A 250 9.03 2.05 14.69
C ARG A 250 10.00 1.76 13.54
N ASP A 251 10.69 0.63 13.61
CA ASP A 251 11.37 0.10 12.43
C ASP A 251 10.37 -0.11 11.28
N MET A 252 10.80 0.29 10.09
CA MET A 252 10.04 0.18 8.86
C MET A 252 11.06 0.11 7.72
N PRO A 253 11.20 -1.03 7.03
CA PRO A 253 12.00 -1.09 5.82
C PRO A 253 11.34 -0.18 4.78
N ALA A 254 12.11 0.74 4.23
CA ALA A 254 11.63 1.69 3.24
C ALA A 254 12.79 2.10 2.32
N TRP A 255 12.46 2.46 1.09
CA TRP A 255 13.46 2.89 0.12
C TRP A 255 12.93 4.01 -0.75
N THR A 256 13.78 5.01 -1.03
CA THR A 256 13.50 6.08 -1.99
C THR A 256 14.46 5.92 -3.17
N LEU A 257 13.91 5.75 -4.37
CA LEU A 257 14.67 5.67 -5.61
C LEU A 257 14.30 6.83 -6.52
N ASN A 258 15.30 7.61 -6.93
CA ASN A 258 15.17 8.64 -7.96
C ASN A 258 15.71 8.09 -9.28
N ALA A 259 15.13 8.51 -10.40
CA ALA A 259 15.77 8.29 -11.69
C ALA A 259 17.06 9.12 -11.77
N ASP A 260 18.07 8.53 -12.40
CA ASP A 260 19.32 9.22 -12.78
C ASP A 260 19.08 10.30 -13.84
#